data_AF-A0A948NPG6-F1
#
_entry.id   AF-A0A948NPG6-F1
#
_cell.length_a   1.000
_cell.length_b   1.000
_cell.length_c   1.000
_cell.angle_alpha   90.00
_cell.angle_beta   90.00
_cell.angle_gamma   90.00
#
_symmetry.space_group_name_H-M   'P 1'
#
loop_
_entity.id
_entity.type
_entity.pdbx_description
1 polymer ?
#
loop_
_entity_poly.entity_id
_entity_poly.type
_entity_poly.pdbx_seq_one_letter_code
_entity_poly.pdbx_strand_id
1 'polypeptide(L)'
;NTPKHMNHRVKHLSHLSAFLLGLLTLFMTLPSDAPYTSQQSYQMFSARVGSSSDYQRLEQANGIPDSIEYRVANRLKNRLNKYKFSSPDIRTIANAIRKKQDLLRHSINVEFNSDDGKITKEWEVSLHNYPTWLVPKFSYSKASFEVSKQRIIEYMQKHPFDEFAPTVDVTLNGTTMSGSIIRAKTEGIAMAGYELDFDHTASFIKDAFDKKHSDLVFTYVGRNGRILYNDGLEKKELTLLSEGRSNYNGSTWARMANVRKAISEHVHNVIVEPDSTFSFVETLDAPVTLSKGWRMAKVIYNGDELRPSPGGGICQASTTVYRAIVKAGLPVIERRSHSLYVSYYKEYGVGIDATVYPGTQDLSFKNDTGNPIIIQSYTTDENDAVVNFYGVPDGRQVVLDGPYFSRTAPPDILVNERDMRTNEIVWVQNVIFPSGEETRNLIVSRYKSIPQNLSKEYKIADVALNSAVNM
;
A
#
# COMPACT_ATOMS: atom_id res chain seq x y z
N ASN A 1 -6.82 -60.20 51.88
CA ASN A 1 -5.72 -59.35 52.36
C ASN A 1 -5.93 -57.91 51.96
N THR A 2 -6.62 -57.15 52.81
CA THR A 2 -6.37 -55.72 53.01
C THR A 2 -5.08 -55.58 53.87
N PRO A 3 -4.40 -54.41 54.01
CA PRO A 3 -5.07 -53.10 54.00
C PRO A 3 -4.28 -51.84 53.54
N LYS A 4 -5.04 -50.72 53.42
CA LYS A 4 -4.72 -49.35 53.93
C LYS A 4 -3.61 -48.56 53.20
N HIS A 5 -3.68 -47.25 52.94
CA HIS A 5 -4.40 -46.07 53.44
C HIS A 5 -4.18 -44.96 52.37
N MET A 6 -4.93 -43.86 52.17
CA MET A 6 -6.22 -43.37 52.64
C MET A 6 -6.53 -42.19 51.69
N ASN A 7 -7.62 -42.28 50.93
CA ASN A 7 -8.23 -41.12 50.28
C ASN A 7 -9.15 -40.47 51.33
N HIS A 8 -8.99 -39.17 51.60
CA HIS A 8 -10.09 -38.33 52.07
C HIS A 8 -10.25 -37.14 51.14
N ARG A 9 -11.52 -36.76 51.03
CA ARG A 9 -12.18 -36.22 49.87
C ARG A 9 -12.85 -34.91 50.31
N VAL A 10 -12.88 -33.95 49.38
CA VAL A 10 -13.87 -32.85 49.23
C VAL A 10 -13.83 -31.69 50.23
N LYS A 11 -13.53 -30.47 49.75
CA LYS A 11 -14.54 -29.42 49.44
C LYS A 11 -13.89 -28.08 49.07
N HIS A 12 -14.22 -27.60 47.86
CA HIS A 12 -14.53 -26.21 47.46
C HIS A 12 -13.63 -25.06 47.94
N LEU A 13 -12.98 -24.35 47.00
CA LEU A 13 -13.43 -23.04 46.50
C LEU A 13 -12.46 -22.44 45.47
N SER A 14 -13.07 -21.83 44.47
CA SER A 14 -12.55 -21.11 43.31
C SER A 14 -11.75 -19.85 43.65
N HIS A 15 -10.63 -19.63 42.95
CA HIS A 15 -10.35 -18.46 42.09
C HIS A 15 -8.85 -18.34 41.74
N LEU A 16 -8.60 -17.69 40.59
CA LEU A 16 -7.35 -17.11 40.07
C LEU A 16 -6.47 -18.00 39.18
N SER A 17 -6.94 -18.01 37.93
CA SER A 17 -6.22 -18.14 36.68
C SER A 17 -5.12 -17.08 36.47
N ALA A 18 -4.18 -17.46 35.59
CA ALA A 18 -3.26 -16.65 34.80
C ALA A 18 -1.91 -16.23 35.43
N PHE A 19 -0.91 -17.11 35.33
CA PHE A 19 0.49 -16.75 35.08
C PHE A 19 1.22 -18.01 34.58
N LEU A 20 1.51 -18.12 33.28
CA LEU A 20 2.70 -18.77 32.70
C LEU A 20 2.64 -18.79 31.15
N LEU A 21 3.82 -18.92 30.54
CA LEU A 21 4.24 -18.90 29.12
C LEU A 21 4.61 -17.52 28.56
N GLY A 22 5.83 -17.27 28.07
CA GLY A 22 6.93 -18.19 27.76
C GLY A 22 8.28 -17.48 27.58
N LEU A 23 9.34 -18.26 27.83
CA LEU A 23 10.77 -17.94 27.82
C LEU A 23 11.46 -18.81 26.73
N LEU A 24 12.57 -18.29 26.17
CA LEU A 24 13.53 -18.88 25.18
C LEU A 24 13.09 -18.85 23.69
N THR A 25 13.93 -18.43 22.73
CA THR A 25 15.27 -18.97 22.36
C THR A 25 16.35 -17.91 21.98
N LEU A 26 17.54 -18.36 21.55
CA LEU A 26 18.89 -18.07 22.09
C LEU A 26 19.97 -18.03 20.97
N PHE A 27 20.86 -17.00 20.93
CA PHE A 27 22.30 -16.89 20.48
C PHE A 27 22.76 -17.40 19.06
N MET A 28 23.83 -16.96 18.37
CA MET A 28 25.18 -16.36 18.62
C MET A 28 25.60 -15.45 17.42
N THR A 29 26.46 -14.42 17.54
CA THR A 29 27.94 -14.49 17.49
C THR A 29 28.57 -13.19 18.04
N LEU A 30 29.64 -13.32 18.83
CA LEU A 30 30.56 -12.26 19.32
C LEU A 30 32.00 -12.75 19.07
N PRO A 31 32.99 -11.85 18.85
CA PRO A 31 33.76 -11.26 19.97
C PRO A 31 33.99 -9.74 19.75
N SER A 32 34.39 -8.89 20.69
CA SER A 32 34.64 -8.95 22.13
C SER A 32 34.81 -7.49 22.56
N ASP A 33 33.93 -7.00 23.43
CA ASP A 33 34.22 -6.06 24.53
C ASP A 33 32.89 -5.75 25.24
N ALA A 34 32.75 -6.23 26.47
CA ALA A 34 31.53 -6.30 27.27
C ALA A 34 31.63 -5.35 28.49
N PRO A 35 30.56 -5.02 29.26
CA PRO A 35 29.33 -5.80 29.39
C PRO A 35 27.94 -5.08 29.49
N TYR A 36 26.94 -5.69 28.81
CA TYR A 36 25.55 -6.02 29.23
C TYR A 36 24.57 -4.92 29.75
N THR A 37 23.26 -4.85 29.46
CA THR A 37 22.28 -5.44 28.50
C THR A 37 20.98 -4.61 28.65
N SER A 38 20.28 -4.35 27.55
CA SER A 38 19.10 -3.46 27.43
C SER A 38 17.77 -4.02 27.96
N GLN A 39 17.74 -5.29 28.38
CA GLN A 39 16.50 -5.99 28.76
C GLN A 39 16.33 -6.15 30.29
N GLN A 40 17.42 -6.34 31.05
CA GLN A 40 17.40 -6.40 32.52
C GLN A 40 17.20 -5.03 33.17
N SER A 41 17.76 -3.98 32.56
CA SER A 41 17.53 -2.59 32.98
C SER A 41 16.05 -2.22 32.89
N TYR A 42 15.33 -2.71 31.88
CA TYR A 42 13.91 -2.39 31.68
C TYR A 42 12.99 -3.00 32.76
N GLN A 43 13.17 -4.28 33.13
CA GLN A 43 12.43 -4.88 34.25
C GLN A 43 12.79 -4.25 35.62
N MET A 44 13.99 -3.66 35.76
CA MET A 44 14.38 -2.93 36.97
C MET A 44 13.65 -1.59 37.17
N PHE A 45 13.05 -1.02 36.11
CA PHE A 45 12.37 0.29 36.15
C PHE A 45 10.84 0.22 36.00
N SER A 46 10.27 -0.93 35.62
CA SER A 46 8.82 -1.11 35.52
C SER A 46 8.18 -1.52 36.86
N ALA A 47 7.85 -0.55 37.72
CA ALA A 47 6.95 -0.78 38.84
C ALA A 47 5.77 0.20 38.74
N ARG A 48 4.55 -0.36 38.68
CA ARG A 48 3.26 0.35 38.65
C ARG A 48 3.23 1.46 39.70
N VAL A 49 2.97 2.68 39.25
CA VAL A 49 2.58 3.79 40.13
C VAL A 49 1.06 3.66 40.31
N GLY A 50 0.61 3.40 41.54
CA GLY A 50 -0.81 3.32 41.88
C GLY A 50 -1.54 4.65 41.67
N SER A 51 -2.86 4.55 41.45
CA SER A 51 -3.81 5.64 41.19
C SER A 51 -3.79 6.76 42.25
N SER A 52 -4.01 7.99 41.79
CA SER A 52 -3.73 9.23 42.54
C SER A 52 -4.93 9.87 43.26
N SER A 53 -5.95 9.14 43.71
CA SER A 53 -7.18 9.80 44.21
C SER A 53 -7.20 10.14 45.70
N ASP A 54 -6.38 9.54 46.57
CA ASP A 54 -6.71 9.55 48.01
C ASP A 54 -5.82 10.43 48.91
N TYR A 55 -4.88 11.22 48.37
CA TYR A 55 -3.88 11.91 49.20
C TYR A 55 -3.75 13.44 49.03
N GLN A 56 -4.69 14.09 48.35
CA GLN A 56 -4.65 15.55 48.07
C GLN A 56 -4.87 16.49 49.28
N ARG A 57 -4.83 16.04 50.54
CA ARG A 57 -5.16 16.88 51.70
C ARG A 57 -4.02 17.29 52.64
N LEU A 58 -2.74 17.16 52.26
CA LEU A 58 -1.61 17.49 53.16
C LEU A 58 -0.48 18.32 52.50
N GLU A 59 -0.82 19.33 51.70
CA GLU A 59 0.18 20.22 51.04
C GLU A 59 0.05 21.70 51.42
N GLN A 60 -0.12 22.03 52.70
CA GLN A 60 0.06 23.41 53.16
C GLN A 60 0.84 23.45 54.47
N ALA A 61 2.18 23.41 54.38
CA ALA A 61 3.12 24.14 55.23
C ALA A 61 4.58 23.72 54.93
N ASN A 62 5.41 24.70 54.59
CA ASN A 62 6.87 24.77 54.84
C ASN A 62 7.72 23.48 54.66
N GLY A 63 8.29 23.31 53.47
CA GLY A 63 9.68 22.84 53.27
C GLY A 63 10.21 21.64 54.08
N ILE A 64 9.50 20.50 54.14
CA ILE A 64 9.94 19.29 54.88
C ILE A 64 9.89 18.01 54.00
N PRO A 65 10.79 17.02 54.26
CA PRO A 65 11.25 15.96 53.36
C PRO A 65 10.37 14.69 53.36
N ASP A 66 9.05 14.81 53.23
CA ASP A 66 8.16 13.64 53.23
C ASP A 66 7.00 13.70 52.21
N SER A 67 7.23 14.36 51.07
CA SER A 67 6.32 14.25 49.92
C SER A 67 6.40 12.86 49.29
N ILE A 68 5.37 12.47 48.53
CA ILE A 68 5.37 11.20 47.78
C ILE A 68 6.59 11.13 46.85
N GLU A 69 6.92 12.22 46.19
CA GLU A 69 8.07 12.38 45.29
C GLU A 69 9.38 12.18 46.05
N TYR A 70 9.49 12.71 47.28
CA TYR A 70 10.68 12.53 48.12
C TYR A 70 10.85 11.08 48.58
N ARG A 71 9.75 10.39 48.94
CA ARG A 71 9.78 8.94 49.27
C ARG A 71 10.17 8.10 48.06
N VAL A 72 9.68 8.44 46.87
CA VAL A 72 10.08 7.77 45.62
C VAL A 72 11.55 8.08 45.29
N ALA A 73 12.00 9.33 45.48
CA ALA A 73 13.39 9.75 45.28
C ALA A 73 14.36 9.00 46.19
N ASN A 74 14.01 8.84 47.47
CA ASN A 74 14.77 8.04 48.43
C ASN A 74 14.93 6.59 47.98
N ARG A 75 13.82 5.94 47.58
CA ARG A 75 13.86 4.55 47.08
C ARG A 75 14.71 4.42 45.82
N LEU A 76 14.61 5.38 44.90
CA LEU A 76 15.41 5.40 43.68
C LEU A 76 16.90 5.62 43.97
N LYS A 77 17.23 6.59 44.82
CA LYS A 77 18.61 6.86 45.27
C LYS A 77 19.26 5.63 45.92
N ASN A 78 18.54 4.96 46.82
CA ASN A 78 19.02 3.74 47.45
C ASN A 78 19.26 2.62 46.43
N ARG A 79 18.42 2.51 45.40
CA ARG A 79 18.60 1.56 44.30
C ARG A 79 19.83 1.89 43.46
N LEU A 80 19.99 3.16 43.05
CA LEU A 80 21.17 3.62 42.29
C LEU A 80 22.46 3.30 43.05
N ASN A 81 22.51 3.64 44.34
CA ASN A 81 23.67 3.36 45.20
C ASN A 81 23.92 1.84 45.36
N LYS A 82 22.86 1.04 45.56
CA LYS A 82 22.96 -0.43 45.67
C LYS A 82 23.63 -1.05 44.44
N TYR A 83 23.36 -0.51 43.25
CA TYR A 83 23.93 -0.97 41.99
C TYR A 83 25.16 -0.15 41.55
N LYS A 84 25.77 0.63 42.47
CA LYS A 84 26.97 1.43 42.24
C LYS A 84 26.86 2.45 41.10
N PHE A 85 25.65 2.92 40.79
CA PHE A 85 25.45 4.04 39.88
C PHE A 85 25.68 5.37 40.58
N SER A 86 26.25 6.33 39.86
CA SER A 86 26.35 7.73 40.28
C SER A 86 24.96 8.28 40.59
N SER A 87 24.73 8.70 41.83
CA SER A 87 23.43 9.19 42.28
C SER A 87 23.52 10.66 42.68
N PRO A 88 22.72 11.55 42.06
CA PRO A 88 22.69 12.95 42.45
C PRO A 88 22.01 13.16 43.80
N ASP A 89 22.00 14.40 44.28
CA ASP A 89 21.34 14.72 45.54
C ASP A 89 19.82 14.41 45.46
N ILE A 90 19.22 14.20 46.63
CA ILE A 90 17.82 13.76 46.71
C ILE A 90 16.83 14.80 46.17
N ARG A 91 17.13 16.10 46.27
CA ARG A 91 16.26 17.16 45.75
C ARG A 91 16.27 17.15 44.23
N THR A 92 17.44 16.95 43.63
CA THR A 92 17.59 16.78 42.18
C THR A 92 16.78 15.59 41.67
N ILE A 93 16.81 14.45 42.38
CA ILE A 93 16.00 13.27 42.03
C ILE A 93 14.50 13.54 42.22
N ALA A 94 14.08 14.18 43.32
CA ALA A 94 12.69 14.50 43.57
C ALA A 94 12.11 15.46 42.51
N ASN A 95 12.88 16.47 42.09
CA ASN A 95 12.50 17.37 41.00
C ASN A 95 12.36 16.63 39.66
N ALA A 96 13.25 15.68 39.36
CA ALA A 96 13.14 14.85 38.16
C ALA A 96 11.88 13.97 38.17
N ILE A 97 11.52 13.41 39.34
CA ILE A 97 10.29 12.62 39.51
C ILE A 97 9.04 13.48 39.30
N ARG A 98 9.01 14.72 39.83
CA ARG A 98 7.90 15.65 39.61
C ARG A 98 7.72 15.97 38.12
N LYS A 99 8.81 16.34 37.42
CA LYS A 99 8.77 16.58 35.97
C LYS A 99 8.30 15.36 35.18
N LYS A 100 8.73 14.15 35.59
CA LYS A 100 8.23 12.90 35.02
C LYS A 100 6.72 12.73 35.23
N GLN A 101 6.19 13.03 36.42
CA GLN A 101 4.75 12.95 36.68
C GLN A 101 3.99 13.94 35.80
N ASP A 102 4.52 15.15 35.59
CA ASP A 102 3.91 16.14 34.68
C ASP A 102 3.86 15.62 33.24
N LEU A 103 4.96 15.04 32.74
CA LEU A 103 5.02 14.40 31.42
C LEU A 103 3.99 13.25 31.28
N LEU A 104 3.78 12.46 32.33
CA LEU A 104 2.82 11.35 32.33
C LEU A 104 1.35 11.79 32.35
N ARG A 105 1.05 13.02 32.77
CA ARG A 105 -0.31 13.59 32.78
C ARG A 105 -0.70 14.22 31.45
N HIS A 106 0.29 14.52 30.61
CA HIS A 106 0.08 15.12 29.31
C HIS A 106 -0.25 14.04 28.27
N SER A 107 -1.18 14.35 27.37
CA SER A 107 -1.43 13.59 26.14
C SER A 107 -1.35 14.51 24.95
N ILE A 108 -1.02 13.92 23.79
CA ILE A 108 -0.92 14.60 22.50
C ILE A 108 -1.83 13.87 21.54
N ASN A 109 -2.70 14.57 20.85
CA ASN A 109 -3.44 14.05 19.71
C ASN A 109 -2.57 14.22 18.46
N VAL A 110 -2.34 13.13 17.75
CA VAL A 110 -1.62 13.15 16.48
C VAL A 110 -2.57 12.73 15.38
N GLU A 111 -2.80 13.61 14.42
CA GLU A 111 -3.60 13.35 13.23
C GLU A 111 -2.67 13.02 12.05
N PHE A 112 -2.95 11.92 11.36
CA PHE A 112 -2.27 11.51 10.13
C PHE A 112 -3.25 11.60 8.98
N ASN A 113 -2.88 12.34 7.94
CA ASN A 113 -3.65 12.46 6.72
C ASN A 113 -2.88 11.90 5.53
N SER A 114 -3.55 11.25 4.58
CA SER A 114 -2.95 11.06 3.26
C SER A 114 -2.89 12.38 2.51
N ASP A 115 -1.84 12.56 1.71
CA ASP A 115 -1.68 13.69 0.79
C ASP A 115 -2.83 13.85 -0.21
N ASP A 116 -3.47 12.74 -0.60
CA ASP A 116 -4.66 12.73 -1.44
C ASP A 116 -5.99 13.02 -0.69
N GLY A 117 -5.93 13.17 0.63
CA GLY A 117 -7.07 13.49 1.50
C GLY A 117 -8.10 12.37 1.68
N LYS A 118 -7.81 11.15 1.24
CA LYS A 118 -8.75 10.01 1.34
C LYS A 118 -8.73 9.31 2.69
N ILE A 119 -7.63 9.41 3.44
CA ILE A 119 -7.42 8.67 4.69
C ILE A 119 -7.04 9.65 5.80
N THR A 120 -7.74 9.55 6.92
CA THR A 120 -7.42 10.28 8.16
C THR A 120 -7.37 9.30 9.31
N LYS A 121 -6.34 9.40 10.15
CA LYS A 121 -6.17 8.58 11.36
C LYS A 121 -5.75 9.43 12.54
N GLU A 122 -6.49 9.33 13.63
CA GLU A 122 -6.12 9.95 14.90
C GLU A 122 -5.39 8.96 15.81
N TRP A 123 -4.39 9.45 16.53
CA TRP A 123 -3.62 8.71 17.52
C TRP A 123 -3.42 9.54 18.78
N GLU A 124 -4.08 9.14 19.87
CA GLU A 124 -3.83 9.73 21.19
C GLU A 124 -2.56 9.12 21.80
N VAL A 125 -1.54 9.97 21.96
CA VAL A 125 -0.23 9.61 22.50
C VAL A 125 -0.13 10.08 23.94
N SER A 126 0.01 9.13 24.86
CA SER A 126 0.33 9.41 26.27
C SER A 126 1.51 8.57 26.74
N LEU A 127 2.43 9.19 27.50
CA LEU A 127 3.54 8.47 28.13
C LEU A 127 3.06 7.49 29.22
N HIS A 128 1.79 7.56 29.64
CA HIS A 128 1.19 6.52 30.47
C HIS A 128 1.03 5.20 29.70
N ASN A 129 0.58 5.28 28.45
CA ASN A 129 0.41 4.14 27.56
C ASN A 129 1.74 3.66 26.97
N TYR A 130 2.70 4.58 26.83
CA TYR A 130 4.04 4.32 26.31
C TYR A 130 5.14 4.60 27.35
N PRO A 131 5.15 3.91 28.50
CA PRO A 131 6.08 4.21 29.59
C PRO A 131 7.53 3.91 29.21
N THR A 132 7.75 3.10 28.17
CA THR A 132 9.08 2.78 27.65
C THR A 132 9.70 3.98 26.96
N TRP A 133 8.94 4.91 26.40
CA TRP A 133 9.54 6.04 25.68
C TRP A 133 10.28 7.00 26.61
N LEU A 134 9.94 7.00 27.89
CA LEU A 134 10.58 7.83 28.89
C LEU A 134 11.87 7.18 29.42
N VAL A 135 13.02 7.73 29.05
CA VAL A 135 14.34 7.23 29.41
C VAL A 135 14.93 8.02 30.58
N PRO A 136 15.31 7.37 31.69
CA PRO A 136 16.03 8.03 32.76
C PRO A 136 17.46 8.39 32.34
N LYS A 137 17.90 9.61 32.69
CA LYS A 137 19.28 10.07 32.56
C LYS A 137 19.77 10.54 33.92
N PHE A 138 20.75 9.83 34.46
CA PHE A 138 21.34 10.14 35.76
C PHE A 138 22.85 10.34 35.63
N SER A 139 23.36 11.30 36.39
CA SER A 139 24.77 11.54 36.62
C SER A 139 24.97 12.02 38.06
N TYR A 140 26.21 12.28 38.48
CA TYR A 140 26.48 12.80 39.82
C TYR A 140 25.76 14.11 40.16
N SER A 141 25.44 14.95 39.18
CA SER A 141 24.85 16.27 39.41
C SER A 141 23.49 16.48 38.72
N LYS A 142 23.04 15.53 37.89
CA LYS A 142 21.82 15.68 37.09
C LYS A 142 20.95 14.44 37.17
N ALA A 143 19.64 14.66 37.27
CA ALA A 143 18.60 13.66 37.08
C ALA A 143 17.54 14.22 36.13
N SER A 144 17.26 13.51 35.04
CA SER A 144 16.17 13.82 34.12
C SER A 144 15.50 12.55 33.63
N PHE A 145 14.28 12.73 33.13
CA PHE A 145 13.56 11.72 32.36
C PHE A 145 13.24 12.36 31.03
N GLU A 146 13.70 11.75 29.95
CA GLU A 146 13.65 12.31 28.61
C GLU A 146 12.84 11.41 27.69
N VAL A 147 11.98 11.99 26.87
CA VAL A 147 11.26 11.25 25.84
C VAL A 147 12.24 10.85 24.74
N SER A 148 12.28 9.57 24.39
CA SER A 148 13.22 9.00 23.44
C SER A 148 12.63 8.98 22.03
N LYS A 149 13.13 9.86 21.15
CA LYS A 149 12.84 9.87 19.72
C LYS A 149 12.98 8.48 19.09
N GLN A 150 14.09 7.80 19.37
CA GLN A 150 14.37 6.46 18.83
C GLN A 150 13.30 5.43 19.21
N ARG A 151 12.80 5.45 20.45
CA ARG A 151 11.74 4.53 20.90
C ARG A 151 10.39 4.82 20.25
N ILE A 152 10.13 6.08 19.89
CA ILE A 152 8.93 6.48 19.13
C ILE A 152 9.05 5.93 17.70
N ILE A 153 10.20 6.14 17.03
CA ILE A 153 10.47 5.60 15.67
C ILE A 153 10.27 4.07 15.65
N GLU A 154 10.94 3.35 16.55
CA GLU A 154 10.83 1.89 16.63
C GLU A 154 9.40 1.41 16.89
N TYR A 155 8.60 2.19 17.63
CA TYR A 155 7.20 1.86 17.87
C TYR A 155 6.38 2.01 16.58
N MET A 156 6.48 3.16 15.91
CA MET A 156 5.73 3.43 14.68
C MET A 156 6.08 2.43 13.56
N GLN A 157 7.36 2.07 13.42
CA GLN A 157 7.79 1.08 12.44
C GLN A 157 7.26 -0.33 12.71
N LYS A 158 7.07 -0.70 13.99
CA LYS A 158 6.53 -2.02 14.39
C LYS A 158 5.02 -2.09 14.39
N HIS A 159 4.35 -0.94 14.41
CA HIS A 159 2.90 -0.82 14.47
C HIS A 159 2.43 0.18 13.39
N PRO A 160 2.66 -0.12 12.10
CA PRO A 160 2.10 0.70 11.03
C PRO A 160 0.58 0.67 11.13
N PHE A 161 -0.06 1.76 10.70
CA PHE A 161 -1.50 1.78 10.53
C PHE A 161 -1.87 1.01 9.26
N ASP A 162 -2.77 0.03 9.35
CA ASP A 162 -3.17 -0.82 8.22
C ASP A 162 -3.74 0.00 7.06
N GLU A 163 -4.39 1.13 7.36
CA GLU A 163 -4.93 2.07 6.38
C GLU A 163 -3.82 2.74 5.54
N PHE A 164 -2.63 2.88 6.11
CA PHE A 164 -1.44 3.43 5.45
C PHE A 164 -0.45 2.31 5.11
N ALA A 165 -0.91 1.33 4.32
CA ALA A 165 -0.07 0.25 3.85
C ALA A 165 1.21 0.80 3.18
N PRO A 166 2.40 0.28 3.51
CA PRO A 166 3.65 0.81 2.99
C PRO A 166 3.79 0.53 1.49
N THR A 167 4.50 1.40 0.79
CA THR A 167 4.89 1.17 -0.60
C THR A 167 5.74 -0.09 -0.70
N VAL A 168 5.48 -0.91 -1.72
CA VAL A 168 6.23 -2.14 -1.98
C VAL A 168 7.04 -1.96 -3.25
N ASP A 169 8.35 -1.88 -3.10
CA ASP A 169 9.31 -2.00 -4.20
C ASP A 169 9.69 -3.47 -4.40
N VAL A 170 9.96 -3.87 -5.64
CA VAL A 170 10.41 -5.23 -5.98
C VAL A 170 11.72 -5.20 -6.74
N THR A 171 12.51 -6.27 -6.61
CA THR A 171 13.78 -6.40 -7.35
C THR A 171 13.61 -7.35 -8.53
N LEU A 172 14.12 -6.95 -9.69
CA LEU A 172 14.30 -7.80 -10.86
C LEU A 172 15.53 -8.68 -10.67
N ASN A 173 15.30 -9.98 -10.49
CA ASN A 173 16.34 -10.98 -10.21
C ASN A 173 16.81 -11.72 -11.47
N GLY A 174 16.26 -11.37 -12.63
CA GLY A 174 16.62 -11.94 -13.93
C GLY A 174 15.41 -12.10 -14.84
N THR A 175 15.56 -12.87 -15.91
CA THR A 175 14.50 -13.10 -16.89
C THR A 175 14.31 -14.60 -17.19
N THR A 176 13.15 -14.93 -17.76
CA THR A 176 12.91 -16.19 -18.48
C THR A 176 12.44 -15.88 -19.89
N MET A 177 12.64 -16.83 -20.80
CA MET A 177 11.98 -16.85 -22.11
C MET A 177 11.00 -18.02 -22.18
N SER A 178 9.83 -17.76 -22.74
CA SER A 178 8.83 -18.77 -23.11
C SER A 178 8.35 -18.46 -24.52
N GLY A 179 8.87 -19.19 -25.51
CA GLY A 179 8.68 -18.85 -26.92
C GLY A 179 9.34 -17.50 -27.26
N SER A 180 8.58 -16.60 -27.90
CA SER A 180 8.97 -15.22 -28.20
C SER A 180 8.88 -14.27 -27.00
N ILE A 181 8.23 -14.69 -25.91
CA ILE A 181 7.94 -13.82 -24.77
C ILE A 181 9.06 -13.88 -23.73
N ILE A 182 9.62 -12.71 -23.42
CA ILE A 182 10.55 -12.51 -22.31
C ILE A 182 9.74 -12.13 -21.07
N ARG A 183 10.05 -12.73 -19.92
CA ARG A 183 9.43 -12.42 -18.63
C ARG A 183 10.44 -12.03 -17.57
N ALA A 184 10.09 -11.05 -16.76
CA ALA A 184 10.80 -10.67 -15.55
C ALA A 184 10.64 -11.73 -14.45
N LYS A 185 11.69 -11.94 -13.66
CA LYS A 185 11.64 -12.65 -12.38
C LYS A 185 11.71 -11.62 -11.27
N THR A 186 10.59 -11.38 -10.59
CA THR A 186 10.51 -10.50 -9.42
C THR A 186 10.05 -11.26 -8.19
N GLU A 187 10.55 -10.89 -7.02
CA GLU A 187 10.01 -11.37 -5.74
C GLU A 187 8.79 -10.53 -5.35
N GLY A 188 7.63 -10.88 -5.94
CA GLY A 188 6.37 -10.18 -5.71
C GLY A 188 6.04 -9.13 -6.77
N ILE A 189 5.10 -8.25 -6.40
CA ILE A 189 4.52 -7.22 -7.26
C ILE A 189 4.76 -5.85 -6.61
N ALA A 190 5.21 -4.88 -7.40
CA ALA A 190 5.35 -3.52 -6.92
C ALA A 190 3.96 -2.92 -6.67
N MET A 191 3.75 -2.38 -5.48
CA MET A 191 2.46 -1.85 -5.04
C MET A 191 2.64 -0.41 -4.55
N ALA A 192 1.69 0.45 -4.95
CA ALA A 192 1.55 1.76 -4.34
C ALA A 192 1.22 1.62 -2.85
N GLY A 193 1.68 2.58 -2.07
CA GLY A 193 1.43 2.67 -0.65
C GLY A 193 1.78 4.06 -0.15
N TYR A 194 1.96 4.18 1.15
CA TYR A 194 2.24 5.45 1.80
C TYR A 194 3.55 5.41 2.56
N GLU A 195 4.26 6.53 2.54
CA GLU A 195 5.48 6.75 3.30
C GLU A 195 5.29 7.88 4.32
N LEU A 196 5.88 7.73 5.50
CA LEU A 196 5.90 8.74 6.56
C LEU A 196 7.35 9.02 6.94
N ASP A 197 7.69 10.30 7.11
CA ASP A 197 8.96 10.69 7.72
C ASP A 197 8.91 10.42 9.23
N PHE A 198 9.30 9.20 9.62
CA PHE A 198 9.33 8.78 11.02
C PHE A 198 10.29 9.63 11.87
N ASP A 199 11.38 10.13 11.30
CA ASP A 199 12.37 10.90 12.02
C ASP A 199 11.82 12.28 12.40
N HIS A 200 11.23 12.97 11.42
CA HIS A 200 10.54 14.24 11.61
C HIS A 200 9.34 14.08 12.57
N THR A 201 8.50 13.08 12.34
CA THR A 201 7.32 12.78 13.17
C THR A 201 7.70 12.54 14.63
N ALA A 202 8.67 11.65 14.88
CA ALA A 202 9.13 11.35 16.23
C ALA A 202 9.79 12.56 16.92
N SER A 203 10.48 13.42 16.16
CA SER A 203 11.04 14.65 16.69
C SER A 203 9.96 15.60 17.21
N PHE A 204 8.89 15.77 16.45
CA PHE A 204 7.78 16.65 16.84
C PHE A 204 6.95 16.08 17.98
N ILE A 205 6.69 14.76 18.02
CA ILE A 205 6.03 14.11 19.15
C ILE A 205 6.84 14.31 20.44
N LYS A 206 8.16 14.11 20.37
CA LYS A 206 9.06 14.35 21.50
C LYS A 206 9.00 15.81 21.96
N ASP A 207 9.12 16.75 21.03
CA ASP A 207 9.09 18.18 21.32
C ASP A 207 7.73 18.65 21.88
N ALA A 208 6.63 18.06 21.44
CA ALA A 208 5.30 18.35 21.95
C ALA A 208 5.15 17.97 23.43
N PHE A 209 5.78 16.88 23.90
CA PHE A 209 5.86 16.59 25.33
C PHE A 209 6.72 17.59 26.09
N ASP A 210 7.85 18.02 25.52
CA ASP A 210 8.76 18.97 26.17
C ASP A 210 8.16 20.39 26.28
N LYS A 211 7.41 20.81 25.25
CA LYS A 211 6.79 22.14 25.12
C LYS A 211 5.31 22.19 25.53
N LYS A 212 4.71 21.05 25.87
CA LYS A 212 3.29 20.89 26.22
C LYS A 212 2.32 21.29 25.10
N HIS A 213 2.65 20.94 23.86
CA HIS A 213 1.69 21.02 22.75
C HIS A 213 0.71 19.85 22.83
N SER A 214 -0.55 20.09 22.48
CA SER A 214 -1.61 19.08 22.57
C SER A 214 -1.93 18.42 21.25
N ASP A 215 -1.69 19.08 20.12
CA ASP A 215 -2.14 18.59 18.81
C ASP A 215 -1.02 18.69 17.78
N LEU A 216 -0.87 17.64 16.96
CA LEU A 216 0.08 17.55 15.86
C LEU A 216 -0.62 16.96 14.63
N VAL A 217 -0.22 17.42 13.44
CA VAL A 217 -0.73 16.89 12.18
C VAL A 217 0.46 16.50 11.29
N PHE A 218 0.40 15.30 10.73
CA PHE A 218 1.40 14.79 9.78
C PHE A 218 0.74 14.25 8.52
N THR A 219 1.51 14.23 7.44
CA THR A 219 1.06 13.74 6.14
C THR A 219 1.82 12.47 5.79
N TYR A 220 1.08 11.42 5.51
CA TYR A 220 1.56 10.26 4.77
C TYR A 220 1.54 10.61 3.28
N VAL A 221 2.68 10.44 2.62
CA VAL A 221 2.84 10.74 1.19
C VAL A 221 2.61 9.46 0.40
N GLY A 222 1.65 9.50 -0.52
CA GLY A 222 1.35 8.40 -1.41
C GLY A 222 2.46 8.23 -2.46
N ARG A 223 2.88 6.99 -2.68
CA ARG A 223 3.92 6.68 -3.65
C ARG A 223 3.68 5.35 -4.33
N ASN A 224 3.87 5.34 -5.65
CA ASN A 224 3.89 4.10 -6.43
C ASN A 224 5.12 3.25 -6.09
N GLY A 225 4.93 1.93 -6.02
CA GLY A 225 6.04 0.98 -5.95
C GLY A 225 6.92 1.05 -7.19
N ARG A 226 8.16 0.59 -7.08
CA ARG A 226 9.15 0.57 -8.17
C ARG A 226 9.63 -0.85 -8.44
N ILE A 227 10.12 -1.06 -9.66
CA ILE A 227 10.93 -2.23 -9.98
C ILE A 227 12.41 -1.81 -10.01
N LEU A 228 13.17 -2.31 -9.06
CA LEU A 228 14.60 -2.07 -8.92
C LEU A 228 15.37 -3.14 -9.69
N TYR A 229 16.41 -2.75 -10.41
CA TYR A 229 17.29 -3.71 -11.08
C TYR A 229 18.73 -3.22 -11.07
N ASN A 230 19.66 -4.16 -11.27
CA ASN A 230 21.08 -3.85 -11.35
C ASN A 230 21.57 -4.20 -12.75
N ASP A 231 22.18 -3.25 -13.43
CA ASP A 231 22.78 -3.47 -14.76
C ASP A 231 24.29 -3.80 -14.69
N GLY A 232 24.80 -4.00 -13.47
CA GLY A 232 26.20 -4.33 -13.18
C GLY A 232 27.05 -3.11 -12.80
N LEU A 233 26.62 -1.90 -13.17
CA LEU A 233 27.32 -0.65 -12.86
C LEU A 233 26.54 0.18 -11.86
N GLU A 234 25.21 0.26 -12.01
CA GLU A 234 24.36 1.07 -11.16
C GLU A 234 23.03 0.37 -10.85
N LYS A 235 22.45 0.75 -9.70
CA LYS A 235 21.06 0.41 -9.40
C LYS A 235 20.17 1.35 -10.19
N LYS A 236 19.34 0.77 -11.05
CA LYS A 236 18.31 1.47 -11.81
C LYS A 236 16.94 1.15 -11.25
N GLU A 237 16.01 2.05 -11.54
CA GLU A 237 14.61 1.94 -11.12
C GLU A 237 13.69 2.16 -12.30
N LEU A 238 12.64 1.34 -12.37
CA LEU A 238 11.50 1.54 -13.24
C LEU A 238 10.34 2.01 -12.39
N THR A 239 9.69 3.08 -12.82
CA THR A 239 8.52 3.67 -12.16
C THR A 239 7.25 3.30 -12.91
N LEU A 240 6.11 3.46 -12.24
CA LEU A 240 4.81 3.22 -12.86
C LEU A 240 4.55 4.25 -13.97
N LEU A 241 4.45 3.80 -15.21
CA LEU A 241 4.08 4.63 -16.36
C LEU A 241 2.56 4.75 -16.49
N SER A 242 1.84 3.66 -16.25
CA SER A 242 0.37 3.65 -16.34
C SER A 242 -0.24 2.42 -15.66
N GLU A 243 -1.52 2.53 -15.34
CA GLU A 243 -2.34 1.43 -14.78
C GLU A 243 -3.65 1.26 -15.56
N GLY A 244 -3.89 0.04 -16.05
CA GLY A 244 -5.17 -0.42 -16.55
C GLY A 244 -5.94 -1.21 -15.48
N ARG A 245 -7.24 -0.94 -15.36
CA ARG A 245 -8.15 -1.68 -14.47
C ARG A 245 -9.41 -2.15 -15.16
N SER A 246 -9.96 -3.27 -14.72
CA SER A 246 -11.34 -3.68 -15.01
C SER A 246 -11.91 -4.56 -13.89
N ASN A 247 -13.21 -4.46 -13.62
CA ASN A 247 -13.87 -5.30 -12.62
C ASN A 247 -14.64 -6.46 -13.27
N TYR A 248 -14.51 -7.66 -12.72
CA TYR A 248 -15.26 -8.85 -13.17
C TYR A 248 -16.12 -9.47 -12.08
N ASN A 249 -16.46 -8.71 -11.04
CA ASN A 249 -17.35 -9.14 -9.99
C ASN A 249 -18.71 -9.59 -10.56
N GLY A 250 -19.34 -10.57 -9.89
CA GLY A 250 -20.58 -11.19 -10.36
C GLY A 250 -20.43 -12.14 -11.57
N SER A 251 -19.21 -12.35 -12.07
CA SER A 251 -18.94 -13.36 -13.11
C SER A 251 -19.16 -14.78 -12.59
N THR A 252 -19.45 -15.71 -13.50
CA THR A 252 -19.43 -17.13 -13.16
C THR A 252 -18.02 -17.56 -12.75
N TRP A 253 -17.91 -18.53 -11.84
CA TRP A 253 -16.63 -19.04 -11.37
C TRP A 253 -15.69 -19.46 -12.52
N ALA A 254 -16.21 -20.10 -13.57
CA ALA A 254 -15.43 -20.51 -14.73
C ALA A 254 -14.81 -19.31 -15.47
N ARG A 255 -15.58 -18.23 -15.64
CA ARG A 255 -15.10 -16.98 -16.25
C ARG A 255 -14.07 -16.29 -15.35
N MET A 256 -14.33 -16.20 -14.05
CA MET A 256 -13.38 -15.62 -13.08
C MET A 256 -12.04 -16.34 -13.10
N ALA A 257 -12.05 -17.67 -13.14
CA ALA A 257 -10.84 -18.48 -13.21
C ALA A 257 -10.04 -18.20 -14.51
N ASN A 258 -10.72 -18.05 -15.66
CA ASN A 258 -10.06 -17.69 -16.91
C ASN A 258 -9.45 -16.27 -16.86
N VAL A 259 -10.17 -15.30 -16.29
CA VAL A 259 -9.66 -13.93 -16.15
C VAL A 259 -8.41 -13.92 -15.26
N ARG A 260 -8.48 -14.57 -14.08
CA ARG A 260 -7.34 -14.71 -13.17
C ARG A 260 -6.15 -15.39 -13.84
N LYS A 261 -6.39 -16.48 -14.58
CA LYS A 261 -5.33 -17.16 -15.32
C LYS A 261 -4.68 -16.24 -16.35
N ALA A 262 -5.46 -15.56 -17.18
CA ALA A 262 -4.94 -14.64 -18.19
C ALA A 262 -4.11 -13.51 -17.55
N ILE A 263 -4.61 -12.89 -16.48
CA ILE A 263 -3.96 -11.77 -15.80
C ILE A 263 -2.72 -12.22 -15.03
N SER A 264 -2.82 -13.23 -14.18
CA SER A 264 -1.77 -13.58 -13.22
C SER A 264 -0.72 -14.54 -13.78
N GLU A 265 -1.03 -15.33 -14.81
CA GLU A 265 -0.10 -16.32 -15.39
C GLU A 265 0.43 -15.90 -16.77
N HIS A 266 -0.37 -15.22 -17.59
CA HIS A 266 -0.02 -14.94 -18.99
C HIS A 266 0.42 -13.48 -19.22
N VAL A 267 -0.25 -12.49 -18.62
CA VAL A 267 0.17 -11.08 -18.75
C VAL A 267 1.30 -10.73 -17.77
N HIS A 268 1.35 -11.41 -16.63
CA HIS A 268 2.25 -11.04 -15.54
C HIS A 268 3.73 -11.16 -15.91
N ASN A 269 4.48 -10.11 -15.56
CA ASN A 269 5.90 -9.95 -15.77
C ASN A 269 6.37 -10.00 -17.23
N VAL A 270 5.51 -9.76 -18.23
CA VAL A 270 6.00 -9.65 -19.63
C VAL A 270 6.93 -8.44 -19.78
N ILE A 271 8.06 -8.63 -20.45
CA ILE A 271 8.98 -7.55 -20.84
C ILE A 271 8.74 -7.24 -22.32
N VAL A 272 8.58 -5.96 -22.63
CA VAL A 272 8.52 -5.44 -23.99
C VAL A 272 9.75 -4.58 -24.22
N GLU A 273 10.69 -5.09 -24.99
CA GLU A 273 11.94 -4.39 -25.31
C GLU A 273 11.68 -3.12 -26.14
N PRO A 274 12.60 -2.14 -26.11
CA PRO A 274 12.53 -0.97 -26.99
C PRO A 274 12.32 -1.38 -28.45
N ASP A 275 11.50 -0.61 -29.16
CA ASP A 275 11.13 -0.80 -30.56
C ASP A 275 10.42 -2.12 -30.91
N SER A 276 10.16 -2.98 -29.93
CA SER A 276 9.47 -4.24 -30.10
C SER A 276 7.95 -4.07 -30.02
N THR A 277 7.23 -5.02 -30.61
CA THR A 277 5.77 -5.08 -30.55
C THR A 277 5.34 -6.12 -29.53
N PHE A 278 4.49 -5.71 -28.59
CA PHE A 278 3.76 -6.63 -27.72
C PHE A 278 2.56 -7.21 -28.47
N SER A 279 2.33 -8.53 -28.36
CA SER A 279 1.11 -9.21 -28.79
C SER A 279 0.44 -9.84 -27.58
N PHE A 280 -0.83 -9.51 -27.34
CA PHE A 280 -1.59 -10.13 -26.24
C PHE A 280 -1.80 -11.62 -26.50
N VAL A 281 -2.15 -12.01 -27.72
CA VAL A 281 -2.40 -13.41 -28.08
C VAL A 281 -1.16 -14.28 -27.90
N GLU A 282 0.05 -13.78 -28.20
CA GLU A 282 1.29 -14.52 -27.95
C GLU A 282 1.50 -14.83 -26.46
N THR A 283 1.08 -13.94 -25.56
CA THR A 283 1.21 -14.18 -24.11
C THR A 283 0.40 -15.35 -23.59
N LEU A 284 -0.70 -15.71 -24.28
CA LEU A 284 -1.65 -16.75 -23.85
C LEU A 284 -1.11 -18.17 -24.00
N ASP A 285 0.07 -18.34 -24.62
CA ASP A 285 0.60 -19.65 -25.01
C ASP A 285 -0.47 -20.48 -25.74
N ALA A 286 -0.93 -19.97 -26.89
CA ALA A 286 -1.97 -20.62 -27.69
C ALA A 286 -1.62 -22.08 -28.05
N PRO A 287 -2.61 -22.97 -28.28
CA PRO A 287 -4.05 -22.71 -28.30
C PRO A 287 -4.69 -22.64 -26.90
N VAL A 288 -5.75 -21.84 -26.78
CA VAL A 288 -6.59 -21.74 -25.57
C VAL A 288 -7.50 -22.97 -25.48
N THR A 289 -7.09 -23.98 -24.70
CA THR A 289 -7.80 -25.28 -24.60
C THR A 289 -8.08 -25.69 -23.16
N LEU A 290 -9.03 -26.61 -22.98
CA LEU A 290 -9.31 -27.22 -21.67
C LEU A 290 -8.09 -27.96 -21.09
N SER A 291 -7.28 -28.60 -21.94
CA SER A 291 -6.07 -29.32 -21.51
C SER A 291 -4.98 -28.40 -20.97
N LYS A 292 -4.92 -27.14 -21.43
CA LYS A 292 -4.06 -26.09 -20.85
C LYS A 292 -4.70 -25.43 -19.62
N GLY A 293 -5.77 -25.99 -19.07
CA GLY A 293 -6.41 -25.53 -17.83
C GLY A 293 -7.39 -24.38 -17.99
N TRP A 294 -7.72 -23.98 -19.22
CA TRP A 294 -8.80 -23.02 -19.48
C TRP A 294 -10.17 -23.66 -19.21
N ARG A 295 -11.16 -22.87 -18.84
CA ARG A 295 -12.52 -23.33 -18.54
C ARG A 295 -13.51 -22.86 -19.60
N MET A 296 -14.60 -23.61 -19.76
CA MET A 296 -15.72 -23.20 -20.62
C MET A 296 -16.44 -22.00 -20.01
N ALA A 297 -16.52 -20.91 -20.76
CA ALA A 297 -17.30 -19.73 -20.41
C ALA A 297 -17.82 -19.05 -21.69
N LYS A 298 -18.81 -18.16 -21.54
CA LYS A 298 -19.42 -17.48 -22.70
C LYS A 298 -18.43 -16.55 -23.38
N VAL A 299 -18.36 -16.61 -24.70
CA VAL A 299 -17.68 -15.67 -25.60
C VAL A 299 -18.69 -15.04 -26.55
N ILE A 300 -18.38 -13.87 -27.09
CA ILE A 300 -19.12 -13.28 -28.20
C ILE A 300 -18.61 -13.92 -29.49
N TYR A 301 -19.47 -14.67 -30.16
CA TYR A 301 -19.18 -15.39 -31.39
C TYR A 301 -19.92 -14.72 -32.56
N ASN A 302 -19.24 -14.55 -33.69
CA ASN A 302 -19.77 -13.87 -34.91
C ASN A 302 -20.44 -12.50 -34.68
N GLY A 303 -20.12 -11.85 -33.55
CA GLY A 303 -20.48 -10.47 -33.27
C GLY A 303 -21.80 -10.24 -32.51
N ASP A 304 -22.63 -11.25 -32.26
CA ASP A 304 -23.86 -11.14 -31.44
C ASP A 304 -24.21 -12.38 -30.62
N GLU A 305 -23.72 -13.56 -30.97
CA GLU A 305 -24.11 -14.78 -30.27
C GLU A 305 -23.22 -15.05 -29.07
N LEU A 306 -23.81 -15.42 -27.94
CA LEU A 306 -23.06 -15.89 -26.78
C LEU A 306 -22.92 -17.42 -26.84
N ARG A 307 -21.70 -17.91 -27.07
CA ARG A 307 -21.40 -19.35 -27.12
C ARG A 307 -20.41 -19.75 -26.03
N PRO A 308 -20.57 -20.91 -25.38
CA PRO A 308 -19.53 -21.45 -24.51
C PRO A 308 -18.27 -21.79 -25.33
N SER A 309 -17.10 -21.33 -24.89
CA SER A 309 -15.79 -21.67 -25.46
C SER A 309 -14.72 -21.74 -24.36
N PRO A 310 -13.65 -22.53 -24.51
CA PRO A 310 -12.50 -22.44 -23.62
C PRO A 310 -11.94 -21.02 -23.58
N GLY A 311 -11.63 -20.52 -22.38
CA GLY A 311 -11.06 -19.18 -22.22
C GLY A 311 -12.07 -18.04 -22.31
N GLY A 312 -13.37 -18.30 -22.26
CA GLY A 312 -14.35 -17.23 -22.12
C GLY A 312 -14.03 -16.34 -20.92
N GLY A 313 -13.90 -15.02 -21.15
CA GLY A 313 -13.42 -14.05 -20.18
C GLY A 313 -12.04 -13.45 -20.52
N ILE A 314 -11.24 -14.07 -21.40
CA ILE A 314 -9.91 -13.54 -21.78
C ILE A 314 -9.97 -12.11 -22.32
N CYS A 315 -11.05 -11.72 -23.02
CA CYS A 315 -11.19 -10.35 -23.52
C CYS A 315 -11.21 -9.28 -22.42
N GLN A 316 -11.46 -9.67 -21.17
CA GLN A 316 -11.34 -8.77 -20.02
C GLN A 316 -9.88 -8.49 -19.67
N ALA A 317 -9.01 -9.50 -19.79
CA ALA A 317 -7.58 -9.30 -19.60
C ALA A 317 -7.01 -8.40 -20.70
N SER A 318 -7.35 -8.62 -21.98
CA SER A 318 -6.94 -7.72 -23.06
C SER A 318 -7.51 -6.32 -22.90
N THR A 319 -8.75 -6.17 -22.43
CA THR A 319 -9.32 -4.84 -22.11
C THR A 319 -8.53 -4.13 -21.00
N THR A 320 -8.11 -4.86 -19.97
CA THR A 320 -7.30 -4.31 -18.88
C THR A 320 -5.92 -3.85 -19.38
N VAL A 321 -5.26 -4.67 -20.20
CA VAL A 321 -3.99 -4.30 -20.86
C VAL A 321 -4.18 -3.09 -21.77
N TYR A 322 -5.25 -3.05 -22.58
CA TYR A 322 -5.53 -1.92 -23.47
C TYR A 322 -5.71 -0.60 -22.73
N ARG A 323 -6.34 -0.63 -21.55
CA ARG A 323 -6.49 0.57 -20.71
C ARG A 323 -5.14 1.10 -20.21
N ALA A 324 -4.19 0.21 -19.88
CA ALA A 324 -2.82 0.61 -19.55
C ALA A 324 -2.14 1.22 -20.79
N ILE A 325 -2.22 0.56 -21.96
CA ILE A 325 -1.65 1.06 -23.24
C ILE A 325 -2.15 2.49 -23.55
N VAL A 326 -3.47 2.70 -23.44
CA VAL A 326 -4.09 4.02 -23.68
C VAL A 326 -3.61 5.06 -22.68
N LYS A 327 -3.51 4.73 -21.39
CA LYS A 327 -3.03 5.68 -20.39
C LYS A 327 -1.52 5.95 -20.49
N ALA A 328 -0.73 5.00 -20.99
CA ALA A 328 0.68 5.18 -21.29
C ALA A 328 0.94 5.98 -22.58
N GLY A 329 -0.09 6.21 -23.42
CA GLY A 329 0.12 6.90 -24.69
C GLY A 329 0.98 6.10 -25.66
N LEU A 330 0.91 4.77 -25.60
CA LEU A 330 1.71 3.88 -26.45
C LEU A 330 1.02 3.65 -27.80
N PRO A 331 1.76 3.60 -28.92
CA PRO A 331 1.20 3.35 -30.25
C PRO A 331 0.51 1.98 -30.34
N VAL A 332 -0.80 2.00 -30.58
CA VAL A 332 -1.60 0.79 -30.80
C VAL A 332 -1.43 0.32 -32.24
N ILE A 333 -0.99 -0.93 -32.43
CA ILE A 333 -0.79 -1.53 -33.75
C ILE A 333 -2.05 -2.25 -34.22
N GLU A 334 -2.63 -3.08 -33.35
CA GLU A 334 -3.89 -3.77 -33.61
C GLU A 334 -4.79 -3.64 -32.39
N ARG A 335 -6.03 -3.21 -32.63
CA ARG A 335 -7.09 -3.23 -31.62
C ARG A 335 -8.46 -3.23 -32.26
N ARG A 336 -9.38 -3.99 -31.67
CA ARG A 336 -10.81 -3.94 -32.00
C ARG A 336 -11.66 -3.88 -30.72
N SER A 337 -12.69 -3.04 -30.70
CA SER A 337 -13.70 -3.06 -29.63
C SER A 337 -14.55 -4.32 -29.69
N HIS A 338 -15.21 -4.67 -28.59
CA HIS A 338 -16.27 -5.68 -28.65
C HIS A 338 -17.38 -5.22 -29.58
N SER A 339 -18.08 -6.17 -30.20
CA SER A 339 -19.26 -5.88 -31.02
C SER A 339 -20.50 -5.60 -30.17
N LEU A 340 -20.61 -6.21 -28.98
CA LEU A 340 -21.67 -5.95 -28.02
C LEU A 340 -21.13 -5.04 -26.91
N TYR A 341 -21.93 -4.06 -26.50
CA TYR A 341 -21.60 -3.21 -25.36
C TYR A 341 -21.56 -4.03 -24.07
N VAL A 342 -20.49 -3.87 -23.30
CA VAL A 342 -20.23 -4.60 -22.06
C VAL A 342 -20.41 -3.66 -20.87
N SER A 343 -21.53 -3.78 -20.16
CA SER A 343 -21.93 -2.82 -19.12
C SER A 343 -20.98 -2.73 -17.92
N TYR A 344 -20.37 -3.84 -17.51
CA TYR A 344 -19.45 -3.87 -16.36
C TYR A 344 -18.09 -3.20 -16.64
N TYR A 345 -17.81 -2.80 -17.87
CA TYR A 345 -16.63 -1.97 -18.16
C TYR A 345 -16.83 -0.49 -17.85
N LYS A 346 -18.06 -0.06 -17.58
CA LYS A 346 -18.41 1.35 -17.34
C LYS A 346 -17.57 2.00 -16.25
N GLU A 347 -17.28 1.28 -15.17
CA GLU A 347 -16.58 1.77 -13.99
C GLU A 347 -15.23 2.43 -14.28
N TYR A 348 -14.47 1.90 -15.26
CA TYR A 348 -13.11 2.38 -15.57
C TYR A 348 -12.99 2.96 -16.98
N GLY A 349 -14.11 3.32 -17.61
CA GLY A 349 -14.14 3.95 -18.93
C GLY A 349 -14.89 3.12 -19.97
N VAL A 350 -16.06 3.63 -20.39
CA VAL A 350 -16.83 3.11 -21.53
C VAL A 350 -16.06 3.32 -22.83
N GLY A 351 -16.19 2.43 -23.82
CA GLY A 351 -15.51 2.64 -25.10
C GLY A 351 -14.01 2.37 -25.08
N ILE A 352 -13.39 2.07 -23.93
CA ILE A 352 -11.97 1.70 -23.84
C ILE A 352 -11.86 0.21 -23.56
N ASP A 353 -12.20 -0.59 -24.56
CA ASP A 353 -12.20 -2.05 -24.51
C ASP A 353 -11.46 -2.69 -25.69
N ALA A 354 -10.93 -3.89 -25.52
CA ALA A 354 -10.25 -4.61 -26.59
C ALA A 354 -10.67 -6.08 -26.58
N THR A 355 -11.25 -6.55 -27.69
CA THR A 355 -11.56 -7.96 -27.88
C THR A 355 -10.39 -8.67 -28.56
N VAL A 356 -10.16 -9.91 -28.18
CA VAL A 356 -9.15 -10.79 -28.81
C VAL A 356 -9.78 -12.13 -29.15
N TYR A 357 -9.30 -12.76 -30.21
CA TYR A 357 -9.69 -14.10 -30.61
C TYR A 357 -8.46 -14.77 -31.26
N PRO A 358 -7.74 -15.65 -30.55
CA PRO A 358 -6.53 -16.27 -31.06
C PRO A 358 -6.73 -16.87 -32.46
N GLY A 359 -5.84 -16.48 -33.39
CA GLY A 359 -5.89 -16.88 -34.80
C GLY A 359 -6.63 -15.91 -35.73
N THR A 360 -7.36 -14.91 -35.22
CA THR A 360 -8.05 -13.92 -36.07
C THR A 360 -7.98 -12.48 -35.60
N GLN A 361 -7.87 -12.21 -34.30
CA GLN A 361 -7.88 -10.86 -33.73
C GLN A 361 -6.94 -10.79 -32.53
N ASP A 362 -6.04 -9.80 -32.56
CA ASP A 362 -5.11 -9.52 -31.47
C ASP A 362 -5.32 -8.11 -30.88
N LEU A 363 -4.65 -7.88 -29.75
CA LEU A 363 -4.35 -6.57 -29.20
C LEU A 363 -2.82 -6.43 -29.17
N SER A 364 -2.28 -5.46 -29.91
CA SER A 364 -0.84 -5.23 -29.98
C SER A 364 -0.48 -3.75 -29.92
N PHE A 365 0.70 -3.46 -29.35
CA PHE A 365 1.26 -2.11 -29.27
C PHE A 365 2.77 -2.12 -29.48
N LYS A 366 3.32 -1.02 -29.98
CA LYS A 366 4.77 -0.81 -30.10
C LYS A 366 5.31 -0.13 -28.86
N ASN A 367 6.40 -0.62 -28.29
CA ASN A 367 7.16 0.12 -27.29
C ASN A 367 8.07 1.13 -28.00
N ASP A 368 7.71 2.41 -27.93
CA ASP A 368 8.48 3.53 -28.50
C ASP A 368 9.16 4.39 -27.42
N THR A 369 9.25 3.92 -26.17
CA THR A 369 9.80 4.69 -25.02
C THR A 369 11.32 4.71 -24.96
N GLY A 370 11.99 3.95 -25.83
CA GLY A 370 13.45 3.78 -25.84
C GLY A 370 14.00 2.93 -24.67
N ASN A 371 13.15 2.48 -23.74
CA ASN A 371 13.54 1.64 -22.61
C ASN A 371 12.60 0.43 -22.47
N PRO A 372 13.02 -0.67 -21.82
CA PRO A 372 12.16 -1.82 -21.60
C PRO A 372 10.93 -1.45 -20.76
N ILE A 373 9.77 -1.99 -21.12
CA ILE A 373 8.56 -1.93 -20.31
C ILE A 373 8.33 -3.29 -19.66
N ILE A 374 8.18 -3.32 -18.33
CA ILE A 374 7.77 -4.51 -17.58
C ILE A 374 6.30 -4.38 -17.23
N ILE A 375 5.50 -5.36 -17.66
CA ILE A 375 4.08 -5.43 -17.39
C ILE A 375 3.87 -6.28 -16.14
N GLN A 376 3.51 -5.67 -15.01
CA GLN A 376 3.06 -6.41 -13.83
C GLN A 376 1.55 -6.42 -13.75
N SER A 377 0.96 -7.60 -13.56
CA SER A 377 -0.49 -7.74 -13.50
C SER A 377 -0.94 -8.69 -12.41
N TYR A 378 -2.08 -8.41 -11.82
CA TYR A 378 -2.64 -9.17 -10.71
C TYR A 378 -4.15 -8.98 -10.59
N THR A 379 -4.77 -9.79 -9.75
CA THR A 379 -6.19 -9.66 -9.42
C THR A 379 -6.37 -9.42 -7.93
N THR A 380 -7.37 -8.61 -7.55
CA THR A 380 -7.71 -8.34 -6.15
C THR A 380 -8.81 -9.28 -5.64
N ASP A 381 -9.05 -9.26 -4.33
CA ASP A 381 -10.13 -10.01 -3.69
C ASP A 381 -11.53 -9.51 -4.12
N GLU A 382 -11.64 -8.21 -4.46
CA GLU A 382 -12.83 -7.56 -5.01
C GLU A 382 -13.08 -7.88 -6.49
N ASN A 383 -12.22 -8.72 -7.08
CA ASN A 383 -12.26 -9.13 -8.49
C ASN A 383 -11.99 -7.99 -9.48
N ASP A 384 -11.08 -7.09 -9.12
CA ASP A 384 -10.42 -6.25 -10.10
C ASP A 384 -9.28 -7.00 -10.76
N ALA A 385 -9.15 -6.82 -12.08
CA ALA A 385 -7.94 -7.11 -12.82
C ALA A 385 -7.15 -5.80 -12.96
N VAL A 386 -5.87 -5.84 -12.60
CA VAL A 386 -4.96 -4.69 -12.63
C VAL A 386 -3.76 -5.03 -13.50
N VAL A 387 -3.36 -4.10 -14.36
CA VAL A 387 -2.18 -4.18 -15.23
C VAL A 387 -1.40 -2.88 -15.11
N ASN A 388 -0.17 -2.98 -14.59
CA ASN A 388 0.77 -1.89 -14.40
C ASN A 388 1.89 -1.98 -15.40
N PHE A 389 2.15 -0.90 -16.13
CA PHE A 389 3.32 -0.79 -17.00
C PHE A 389 4.40 -0.03 -16.25
N TYR A 390 5.53 -0.70 -16.02
CA TYR A 390 6.72 -0.12 -15.39
C TYR A 390 7.80 0.14 -16.43
N GLY A 391 8.42 1.29 -16.39
CA GLY A 391 9.51 1.64 -17.31
C GLY A 391 10.25 2.88 -16.85
N VAL A 392 11.17 3.37 -17.67
CA VAL A 392 11.80 4.68 -17.47
C VAL A 392 10.87 5.74 -18.07
N PRO A 393 10.41 6.75 -17.32
CA PRO A 393 9.61 7.83 -17.88
C PRO A 393 10.40 8.56 -18.98
N ASP A 394 9.85 8.61 -20.17
CA ASP A 394 10.40 9.39 -21.28
C ASP A 394 9.87 10.84 -21.30
N GLY A 395 9.12 11.23 -20.26
CA GLY A 395 8.56 12.57 -20.09
C GLY A 395 7.30 12.86 -20.90
N ARG A 396 6.76 11.88 -21.65
CA ARG A 396 5.47 12.08 -22.35
C ARG A 396 4.34 12.29 -21.35
N GLN A 397 3.36 13.09 -21.74
CA GLN A 397 2.13 13.32 -20.98
C GLN A 397 0.93 12.87 -21.81
N VAL A 398 -0.06 12.27 -21.15
CA VAL A 398 -1.26 11.76 -21.80
C VAL A 398 -2.48 12.40 -21.18
N VAL A 399 -3.33 12.98 -22.03
CA VAL A 399 -4.64 13.53 -21.65
C VAL A 399 -5.71 12.77 -22.41
N LEU A 400 -6.67 12.21 -21.68
CA LEU A 400 -7.85 11.57 -22.24
C LEU A 400 -9.06 12.47 -22.06
N ASP A 401 -9.71 12.79 -23.17
CA ASP A 401 -10.88 13.64 -23.24
C ASP A 401 -12.08 12.88 -23.84
N GLY A 402 -13.24 12.98 -23.20
CA GLY A 402 -14.42 12.16 -23.46
C GLY A 402 -15.03 11.53 -22.20
N PRO A 403 -15.92 10.52 -22.33
CA PRO A 403 -16.35 9.89 -23.58
C PRO A 403 -17.34 10.75 -24.36
N TYR A 404 -17.14 10.84 -25.67
CA TYR A 404 -18.04 11.48 -26.61
C TYR A 404 -19.04 10.49 -27.20
N PHE A 405 -20.27 10.98 -27.39
CA PHE A 405 -21.37 10.27 -28.05
C PHE A 405 -21.90 11.15 -29.19
N SER A 406 -22.62 10.57 -30.14
CA SER A 406 -23.11 11.32 -31.32
C SER A 406 -23.93 12.57 -31.02
N ARG A 407 -24.54 12.67 -29.83
CA ARG A 407 -25.35 13.83 -29.39
C ARG A 407 -24.60 14.80 -28.48
N THR A 408 -23.38 14.47 -28.08
CA THR A 408 -22.60 15.20 -27.07
C THR A 408 -21.21 15.55 -27.55
N ALA A 409 -20.77 14.99 -28.69
CA ALA A 409 -19.51 15.29 -29.31
C ALA A 409 -19.47 16.75 -29.82
N PRO A 410 -18.38 17.48 -29.55
CA PRO A 410 -18.05 18.71 -30.24
C PRO A 410 -18.07 18.55 -31.78
N PRO A 411 -18.44 19.59 -32.54
CA PRO A 411 -18.54 19.51 -34.01
C PRO A 411 -17.25 19.14 -34.75
N ASP A 412 -16.09 19.36 -34.13
CA ASP A 412 -14.77 19.06 -34.68
C ASP A 412 -14.34 17.59 -34.47
N ILE A 413 -15.10 16.79 -33.70
CA ILE A 413 -14.84 15.35 -33.53
C ILE A 413 -15.51 14.56 -34.66
N LEU A 414 -14.75 14.33 -35.73
CA LEU A 414 -15.15 13.52 -36.87
C LEU A 414 -14.45 12.15 -36.86
N VAL A 415 -15.23 11.08 -37.08
CA VAL A 415 -14.72 9.70 -37.14
C VAL A 415 -14.53 9.29 -38.59
N ASN A 416 -13.30 9.34 -39.11
CA ASN A 416 -13.00 9.14 -40.54
C ASN A 416 -13.80 10.13 -41.41
N GLU A 417 -13.65 11.43 -41.12
CA GLU A 417 -14.26 12.54 -41.89
C GLU A 417 -15.79 12.57 -41.94
N ARG A 418 -16.45 11.90 -40.97
CA ARG A 418 -17.91 11.92 -40.82
C ARG A 418 -18.32 12.13 -39.37
N ASP A 419 -19.58 12.51 -39.20
CA ASP A 419 -20.21 12.54 -37.89
C ASP A 419 -20.20 11.18 -37.20
N MET A 420 -20.16 11.23 -35.87
CA MET A 420 -20.25 10.07 -35.00
C MET A 420 -21.61 9.37 -35.16
N ARG A 421 -21.60 8.04 -35.26
CA ARG A 421 -22.83 7.23 -35.26
C ARG A 421 -23.38 7.08 -33.85
N THR A 422 -24.68 6.83 -33.75
CA THR A 422 -25.41 6.67 -32.47
C THR A 422 -24.94 5.49 -31.62
N ASN A 423 -24.21 4.55 -32.22
CA ASN A 423 -23.63 3.37 -31.58
C ASN A 423 -22.09 3.44 -31.45
N GLU A 424 -21.52 4.64 -31.57
CA GLU A 424 -20.10 4.91 -31.37
C GLU A 424 -19.86 5.65 -30.05
N ILE A 425 -18.80 5.25 -29.37
CA ILE A 425 -18.22 5.96 -28.22
C ILE A 425 -16.80 6.34 -28.62
N VAL A 426 -16.44 7.62 -28.44
CA VAL A 426 -15.14 8.15 -28.85
C VAL A 426 -14.42 8.80 -27.68
N TRP A 427 -13.13 8.53 -27.54
CA TRP A 427 -12.23 9.32 -26.71
C TRP A 427 -11.18 9.99 -27.59
N VAL A 428 -10.77 11.19 -27.21
CA VAL A 428 -9.62 11.88 -27.77
C VAL A 428 -8.45 11.65 -26.81
N GLN A 429 -7.38 11.05 -27.31
CA GLN A 429 -6.13 10.90 -26.58
C GLN A 429 -5.13 11.88 -27.16
N ASN A 430 -4.70 12.84 -26.36
CA ASN A 430 -3.59 13.72 -26.70
C ASN A 430 -2.34 13.20 -25.98
N VAL A 431 -1.29 12.89 -26.74
CA VAL A 431 0.03 12.52 -26.21
C VAL A 431 1.00 13.65 -26.54
N ILE A 432 1.56 14.26 -25.51
CA ILE A 432 2.47 15.41 -25.60
C ILE A 432 3.86 14.90 -25.23
N PHE A 433 4.80 14.95 -26.18
CA PHE A 433 6.18 14.53 -25.98
C PHE A 433 7.03 15.68 -25.41
N PRO A 434 8.17 15.40 -24.74
CA PRO A 434 9.06 16.45 -24.23
C PRO A 434 9.61 17.40 -25.30
N SER A 435 9.64 16.95 -26.56
CA SER A 435 10.01 17.78 -27.71
C SER A 435 8.99 18.89 -28.01
N GLY A 436 7.79 18.84 -27.42
CA GLY A 436 6.64 19.66 -27.78
C GLY A 436 5.82 19.09 -28.94
N GLU A 437 6.19 17.93 -29.49
CA GLU A 437 5.36 17.22 -30.46
C GLU A 437 4.10 16.70 -29.78
N GLU A 438 2.95 16.90 -30.42
CA GLU A 438 1.66 16.41 -29.95
C GLU A 438 1.05 15.46 -30.96
N THR A 439 0.57 14.31 -30.48
CA THR A 439 -0.24 13.39 -31.28
C THR A 439 -1.66 13.33 -30.74
N ARG A 440 -2.63 13.47 -31.64
CA ARG A 440 -4.06 13.40 -31.32
C ARG A 440 -4.68 12.15 -31.92
N ASN A 441 -5.01 11.18 -31.07
CA ASN A 441 -5.58 9.90 -31.48
C ASN A 441 -7.07 9.84 -31.13
N LEU A 442 -7.90 9.42 -32.09
CA LEU A 442 -9.31 9.10 -31.84
C LEU A 442 -9.46 7.62 -31.49
N ILE A 443 -9.80 7.32 -30.24
CA ILE A 443 -10.15 5.98 -29.79
C ILE A 443 -11.63 5.77 -30.05
N VAL A 444 -11.95 5.04 -31.12
CA VAL A 444 -13.32 4.81 -31.57
C VAL A 444 -13.76 3.41 -31.23
N SER A 445 -14.90 3.28 -30.54
CA SER A 445 -15.54 2.00 -30.25
C SER A 445 -16.93 1.97 -30.83
N ARG A 446 -17.20 0.97 -31.68
CA ARG A 446 -18.49 0.79 -32.32
C ARG A 446 -19.13 -0.51 -31.84
N TYR A 447 -20.36 -0.40 -31.36
CA TYR A 447 -21.15 -1.53 -30.89
C TYR A 447 -22.38 -1.77 -31.79
N LYS A 448 -23.02 -2.92 -31.70
CA LYS A 448 -24.32 -3.17 -32.36
C LYS A 448 -25.39 -2.22 -31.81
N SER A 449 -25.40 -2.05 -30.49
CA SER A 449 -26.24 -1.06 -29.79
C SER A 449 -25.55 -0.64 -28.49
N ILE A 450 -25.88 0.57 -28.03
CA ILE A 450 -25.49 1.08 -26.71
C ILE A 450 -26.77 1.51 -25.96
N PRO A 451 -26.79 1.48 -24.62
CA PRO A 451 -27.94 1.95 -23.84
C PRO A 451 -28.27 3.41 -24.15
N GLN A 452 -29.55 3.71 -24.41
CA GLN A 452 -29.98 5.06 -24.84
C GLN A 452 -29.64 6.16 -23.82
N ASN A 453 -29.68 5.83 -22.52
CA ASN A 453 -29.40 6.78 -21.45
C ASN A 453 -27.91 6.91 -21.12
N LEU A 454 -27.03 6.08 -21.72
CA LEU A 454 -25.60 6.09 -21.42
C LEU A 454 -25.00 7.49 -21.61
N SER A 455 -25.32 8.16 -22.71
CA SER A 455 -24.84 9.54 -22.98
C SER A 455 -25.27 10.59 -21.94
N LYS A 456 -26.38 10.38 -21.22
CA LYS A 456 -26.84 11.31 -20.17
C LYS A 456 -26.04 11.15 -18.88
N GLU A 457 -25.55 9.94 -18.62
CA GLU A 457 -24.77 9.61 -17.43
C GLU A 457 -23.39 10.29 -17.44
N TYR A 458 -22.89 10.69 -18.62
CA TYR A 458 -21.61 11.38 -18.81
C TYR A 458 -21.75 12.88 -19.11
N LYS A 459 -22.97 13.44 -19.04
CA LYS A 459 -23.21 14.90 -19.15
C LYS A 459 -23.04 15.63 -17.81
N ILE A 460 -22.79 14.90 -16.73
CA ILE A 460 -22.65 15.45 -15.38
C ILE A 460 -21.29 14.96 -14.84
N ALA A 461 -20.42 15.92 -14.55
CA ALA A 461 -19.04 15.81 -14.07
C ALA A 461 -17.96 15.67 -15.14
N ASP A 462 -17.02 16.63 -15.10
CA ASP A 462 -15.67 16.56 -15.63
C ASP A 462 -15.02 15.23 -15.23
N VAL A 463 -15.13 14.20 -16.07
CA VAL A 463 -14.25 13.03 -15.98
C VAL A 463 -13.03 13.33 -16.84
N ALA A 464 -12.28 14.35 -16.43
CA ALA A 464 -10.87 14.36 -16.74
C ALA A 464 -10.29 13.13 -16.02
N LEU A 465 -9.90 12.11 -16.78
CA LEU A 465 -8.93 11.13 -16.29
C LEU A 465 -7.63 11.92 -16.12
N ASN A 466 -7.52 12.68 -15.03
CA ASN A 466 -6.30 13.37 -14.63
C ASN A 466 -5.27 12.30 -14.29
N SER A 467 -4.49 11.88 -15.28
CA SER A 467 -3.18 11.28 -15.07
C SER A 467 -2.22 12.35 -14.58
N ALA A 468 -2.42 12.81 -13.33
CA ALA A 468 -1.32 13.31 -12.54
C ALA A 468 -0.65 12.08 -11.88
N VAL A 469 0.07 11.31 -12.70
CA VAL A 469 1.06 10.35 -12.20
C VAL A 469 2.38 10.85 -12.73
N ASN A 470 2.91 11.87 -12.05
CA ASN A 470 4.30 12.35 -12.10
C ASN A 470 4.43 13.51 -11.10
N MET A 471 4.37 13.20 -9.81
CA MET A 471 5.08 13.92 -8.74
C MET A 471 5.59 12.91 -7.74
#